data_AF-A0A952X7X8-F1
#
_entry.id   AF-A0A952X7X8-F1
#
_cell.length_a   1.000
_cell.length_b   1.000
_cell.length_c   1.000
_cell.angle_alpha   90.00
_cell.angle_beta   90.00
_cell.angle_gamma   90.00
#
_symmetry.space_group_name_H-M   'P 1'
#
loop_
_entity.id
_entity.type
_entity.pdbx_description
1 polymer ?
#
loop_
_entity_poly.entity_id
_entity_poly.type
_entity_poly.pdbx_seq_one_letter_code
_entity_poly.pdbx_strand_id
1 'polypeptide(L)'
;MKKFVRYLALASFLASDTESANPVSYQELTSIAEQSRQNTAQKMASGIFIMDKSGMILGCSRKDRRTEFGLPGGKLEIGDTSFMAATRETKEETGVLILEEQLAPIFVTKDGPFDFVTFVLKEGLLLERPPLIPEAGEGDCKWLTPFEFITGAFPHYNGLLLLILPDIYKDHYKNKVWYKKLEGLGFDRVQTMSNEEIRSLVTEIGDQ
;
A
#
# COMPACT_ATOMS: atom_id res chain seq x y z
N MET A 1 25.90 -1.35 -12.67
CA MET A 1 25.21 -0.06 -12.42
C MET A 1 24.09 -0.33 -11.41
N LYS A 2 24.29 -0.02 -10.12
CA LYS A 2 23.29 -0.29 -9.08
C LYS A 2 22.09 0.62 -9.33
N LYS A 3 20.93 0.05 -9.70
CA LYS A 3 19.67 0.79 -9.78
C LYS A 3 19.36 1.28 -8.36
N PHE A 4 19.47 2.58 -8.12
CA PHE A 4 18.95 3.19 -6.89
C PHE A 4 17.42 3.03 -6.92
N VAL A 5 16.90 2.12 -6.11
CA VAL A 5 15.48 2.09 -5.76
C VAL A 5 15.29 3.14 -4.68
N ARG A 6 14.40 4.11 -4.92
CA ARG A 6 14.06 5.15 -3.93
C ARG A 6 12.80 4.69 -3.23
N TYR A 7 12.94 4.22 -1.99
CA TYR A 7 11.81 4.00 -1.10
C TYR A 7 11.61 5.26 -0.28
N LEU A 8 10.41 5.81 -0.32
CA LEU A 8 10.06 7.03 0.40
C LEU A 8 8.84 6.70 1.24
N ALA A 9 9.02 6.59 2.55
CA ALA A 9 7.95 6.35 3.52
C ALA A 9 7.70 7.64 4.31
N LEU A 10 6.45 7.90 4.71
CA LEU A 10 6.12 8.95 5.66
C LEU A 10 5.90 8.35 7.05
N ALA A 11 6.66 8.79 8.06
CA ALA A 11 6.46 8.37 9.46
C ALA A 11 5.90 9.48 10.37
N SER A 12 5.20 10.49 9.84
CA SER A 12 4.64 11.56 10.68
C SER A 12 3.42 12.23 10.07
N PHE A 13 2.24 11.65 10.35
CA PHE A 13 0.97 12.40 10.32
C PHE A 13 0.12 12.17 11.59
N LEU A 14 0.43 11.15 12.40
CA LEU A 14 -0.34 10.80 13.61
C LEU A 14 0.50 10.53 14.88
N ALA A 15 1.82 10.69 14.83
CA ALA A 15 2.68 10.51 16.00
C ALA A 15 3.41 11.81 16.34
N SER A 16 3.12 12.34 17.54
CA SER A 16 4.04 13.24 18.22
C SER A 16 5.33 12.47 18.51
N ASP A 17 6.43 12.97 17.95
CA ASP A 17 7.81 12.71 18.34
C ASP A 17 8.24 11.23 18.47
N THR A 18 8.82 10.67 17.41
CA THR A 18 9.99 9.79 17.56
C THR A 18 10.95 9.92 16.37
N GLU A 19 12.14 10.47 16.64
CA GLU A 19 13.31 10.43 15.75
C GLU A 19 13.85 8.99 15.67
N SER A 20 13.54 8.23 14.62
CA SER A 20 14.51 7.27 14.07
C SER A 20 14.14 6.86 12.64
N ALA A 21 15.19 6.76 11.80
CA ALA A 21 15.18 6.44 10.37
C ALA A 21 14.49 7.48 9.46
N ASN A 22 15.23 8.49 9.00
CA ASN A 22 14.79 9.58 8.11
C ASN A 22 13.81 9.11 7.03
N PRO A 23 12.50 9.22 7.28
CA PRO A 23 11.46 9.05 6.28
C PRO A 23 11.41 10.35 5.47
N VAL A 24 10.93 10.24 4.24
CA VAL A 24 10.76 11.41 3.38
C VAL A 24 9.61 12.23 3.93
N SER A 25 9.79 13.54 3.97
CA SER A 25 8.80 14.43 4.57
C SER A 25 7.47 14.36 3.80
N TYR A 26 6.35 14.64 4.47
CA TYR A 26 5.03 14.70 3.82
C TYR A 26 5.03 15.64 2.62
N GLN A 27 5.77 16.75 2.74
CA GLN A 27 5.93 17.74 1.68
C GLN A 27 6.64 17.17 0.45
N GLU A 28 7.67 16.35 0.64
CA GLU A 28 8.39 15.70 -0.46
C GLU A 28 7.55 14.61 -1.14
N LEU A 29 6.80 13.79 -0.39
CA LEU A 29 5.89 12.81 -0.97
C LEU A 29 4.74 13.48 -1.74
N THR A 30 4.18 14.55 -1.17
CA THR A 30 3.17 15.36 -1.84
C THR A 30 3.76 15.96 -3.11
N SER A 31 4.97 16.52 -3.04
CA SER A 31 5.68 17.07 -4.21
C SER A 31 5.93 16.01 -5.28
N ILE A 32 6.25 14.77 -4.93
CA ILE A 32 6.41 13.67 -5.91
C ILE A 32 5.06 13.28 -6.53
N ALA A 33 4.02 13.15 -5.71
CA ALA A 33 2.66 12.88 -6.16
C ALA A 33 2.06 14.03 -6.99
N GLU A 34 2.56 15.26 -6.82
CA GLU A 34 2.20 16.43 -7.62
C GLU A 34 3.09 16.58 -8.86
N GLN A 35 4.38 16.25 -8.80
CA GLN A 35 5.30 16.29 -9.93
C GLN A 35 4.98 15.21 -10.97
N SER A 36 4.38 14.10 -10.54
CA SER A 36 3.83 13.10 -11.46
C SER A 36 2.85 13.70 -12.47
N ARG A 37 2.19 14.83 -12.12
CA ARG A 37 1.29 15.58 -13.01
C ARG A 37 1.93 16.04 -14.32
N GLN A 38 3.26 16.19 -14.36
CA GLN A 38 3.97 16.85 -15.48
C GLN A 38 4.91 15.93 -16.26
N ASN A 39 5.21 14.72 -15.77
CA ASN A 39 6.26 13.88 -16.34
C ASN A 39 5.72 12.65 -17.10
N THR A 40 5.39 12.85 -18.37
CA THR A 40 4.82 11.82 -19.28
C THR A 40 5.77 10.67 -19.65
N ALA A 41 7.08 10.77 -19.32
CA ALA A 41 8.06 9.72 -19.59
C ALA A 41 8.11 8.63 -18.50
N GLN A 42 7.63 8.94 -17.30
CA GLN A 42 7.66 8.02 -16.17
C GLN A 42 6.35 7.25 -16.11
N LYS A 43 6.43 5.92 -16.23
CA LYS A 43 5.26 5.07 -16.05
C LYS A 43 4.89 5.11 -14.58
N MET A 44 3.68 5.56 -14.26
CA MET A 44 3.21 5.68 -12.87
C MET A 44 1.93 4.90 -12.66
N ALA A 45 1.80 4.40 -11.44
CA ALA A 45 0.60 3.76 -10.94
C ALA A 45 0.35 4.22 -9.50
N SER A 46 -0.87 4.02 -9.02
CA SER A 46 -1.23 4.40 -7.67
C SER A 46 -2.36 3.56 -7.12
N GLY A 47 -2.38 3.38 -5.81
CA GLY A 47 -3.43 2.66 -5.11
C GLY A 47 -3.61 3.12 -3.68
N ILE A 48 -4.68 2.64 -3.05
CA ILE A 48 -5.08 3.05 -1.71
C ILE A 48 -5.05 1.86 -0.76
N PHE A 49 -4.31 2.01 0.34
CA PHE A 49 -4.40 1.11 1.48
C PHE A 49 -5.60 1.53 2.34
N ILE A 50 -6.63 0.68 2.34
CA ILE A 50 -7.85 0.89 3.11
C ILE A 50 -7.96 -0.24 4.13
N MET A 51 -8.07 0.12 5.40
CA MET A 51 -8.28 -0.82 6.51
C MET A 51 -9.49 -0.38 7.33
N ASP A 52 -10.29 -1.33 7.79
CA ASP A 52 -11.39 -1.06 8.72
C ASP A 52 -10.97 -1.14 10.20
N LYS A 53 -11.84 -0.72 11.11
CA LYS A 53 -11.61 -0.79 12.56
C LYS A 53 -11.43 -2.19 13.15
N SER A 54 -11.65 -3.25 12.35
CA SER A 54 -11.40 -4.64 12.76
C SER A 54 -10.05 -5.16 12.25
N GLY A 55 -9.31 -4.35 11.51
CA GLY A 55 -8.00 -4.70 10.96
C GLY A 55 -8.04 -5.39 9.60
N MET A 56 -9.21 -5.42 8.93
CA MET A 56 -9.33 -6.03 7.62
C MET A 56 -8.97 -5.03 6.53
N ILE A 57 -8.23 -5.48 5.52
CA ILE A 57 -7.67 -4.68 4.43
C ILE A 57 -8.47 -4.91 3.16
N LEU A 58 -8.87 -3.86 2.45
CA LEU A 58 -9.53 -4.01 1.15
C LEU A 58 -8.52 -4.46 0.10
N GLY A 59 -8.79 -5.58 -0.56
CA GLY A 59 -7.98 -6.10 -1.65
C GLY A 59 -8.78 -6.37 -2.92
N CYS A 60 -8.17 -6.08 -4.06
CA CYS A 60 -8.67 -6.37 -5.41
C CYS A 60 -7.82 -7.45 -6.05
N SER A 61 -8.47 -8.41 -6.70
CA SER A 61 -7.77 -9.39 -7.52
C SER A 61 -7.49 -8.86 -8.92
N ARG A 62 -6.47 -9.39 -9.56
CA ARG A 62 -6.20 -9.06 -10.96
C ARG A 62 -7.25 -9.69 -11.88
N LYS A 63 -7.64 -8.97 -12.94
CA LYS A 63 -8.57 -9.48 -13.99
C LYS A 63 -8.18 -10.86 -14.52
N ASP A 64 -6.88 -11.08 -14.75
CA ASP A 64 -6.33 -12.31 -15.29
C ASP A 64 -5.98 -13.37 -14.23
N ARG A 65 -5.92 -12.97 -12.94
CA ARG A 65 -5.53 -13.83 -11.83
C ARG A 65 -6.36 -13.54 -10.58
N ARG A 66 -7.56 -14.11 -10.53
CA ARG A 66 -8.56 -13.90 -9.47
C ARG A 66 -8.14 -14.36 -8.05
N THR A 67 -7.04 -15.11 -7.92
CA THR A 67 -6.51 -15.56 -6.63
C THR A 67 -5.43 -14.63 -6.07
N GLU A 68 -4.92 -13.69 -6.88
CA GLU A 68 -3.84 -12.79 -6.52
C GLU A 68 -4.42 -11.43 -6.15
N PHE A 69 -4.56 -11.17 -4.84
CA PHE A 69 -5.08 -9.91 -4.32
C PHE A 69 -3.95 -8.92 -4.00
N GLY A 70 -4.15 -7.67 -4.41
CA GLY A 70 -3.33 -6.49 -4.08
C GLY A 70 -4.22 -5.34 -3.62
N LEU A 71 -3.65 -4.15 -3.47
CA LEU A 71 -4.44 -2.94 -3.18
C LEU A 71 -5.30 -2.57 -4.39
N PRO A 72 -6.47 -1.94 -4.17
CA PRO A 72 -7.16 -1.23 -5.24
C PRO A 72 -6.24 -0.18 -5.84
N GLY A 73 -6.09 -0.18 -7.16
CA GLY A 73 -5.21 0.75 -7.85
C GLY A 73 -4.73 0.31 -9.21
N GLY A 74 -4.30 1.29 -10.00
CA GLY A 74 -3.94 1.07 -11.40
C GLY A 74 -3.03 2.16 -11.95
N LYS A 75 -2.87 2.14 -13.27
CA LYS A 75 -1.97 3.05 -13.98
C LYS A 75 -2.63 4.41 -14.10
N LEU A 76 -1.81 5.47 -14.12
CA LEU A 76 -2.29 6.79 -14.48
C LEU A 76 -2.71 6.79 -15.96
N GLU A 77 -3.87 7.36 -16.24
CA GLU A 77 -4.31 7.71 -17.59
C GLU A 77 -3.81 9.11 -18.01
N ILE A 78 -4.03 9.47 -19.27
CA ILE A 78 -3.62 10.78 -19.78
C ILE A 78 -4.41 11.87 -19.04
N GLY A 79 -3.68 12.71 -18.31
CA GLY A 79 -4.27 13.80 -17.51
C GLY A 79 -4.53 13.43 -16.05
N ASP A 80 -4.35 12.17 -15.65
CA ASP A 80 -4.46 11.77 -14.24
C ASP A 80 -3.34 12.38 -13.40
N THR A 81 -3.69 12.83 -12.21
CA THR A 81 -2.74 12.90 -11.08
C THR A 81 -2.69 11.54 -10.37
N SER A 82 -1.69 11.31 -9.52
CA SER A 82 -1.66 10.08 -8.70
C SER A 82 -2.86 9.97 -7.74
N PHE A 83 -3.43 11.09 -7.30
CA PHE A 83 -4.65 11.10 -6.49
C PHE A 83 -5.88 10.73 -7.32
N MET A 84 -6.00 11.28 -8.53
CA MET A 84 -7.09 10.98 -9.47
C MET A 84 -7.09 9.49 -9.85
N ALA A 85 -5.94 8.95 -10.23
CA ALA A 85 -5.83 7.53 -10.57
C ALA A 85 -6.18 6.63 -9.37
N ALA A 86 -5.66 6.93 -8.17
CA ALA A 86 -5.97 6.14 -6.98
C ALA A 86 -7.47 6.12 -6.65
N THR A 87 -8.14 7.27 -6.70
CA THR A 87 -9.58 7.39 -6.40
C THR A 87 -10.47 6.79 -7.50
N ARG A 88 -10.13 7.02 -8.78
CA ARG A 88 -10.81 6.42 -9.93
C ARG A 88 -10.73 4.90 -9.90
N GLU A 89 -9.53 4.33 -9.82
CA GLU A 89 -9.30 2.88 -9.82
C GLU A 89 -9.96 2.22 -8.61
N THR A 90 -9.89 2.85 -7.42
CA THR A 90 -10.59 2.31 -6.24
C THR A 90 -12.10 2.25 -6.46
N LYS A 91 -12.69 3.27 -7.06
CA LYS A 91 -14.13 3.26 -7.38
C LYS A 91 -14.46 2.20 -8.43
N GLU A 92 -13.69 2.12 -9.52
CA GLU A 92 -13.91 1.15 -10.60
C GLU A 92 -13.79 -0.29 -10.08
N GLU A 93 -12.70 -0.61 -9.40
CA GLU A 93 -12.43 -1.97 -8.94
C GLU A 93 -13.32 -2.38 -7.76
N THR A 94 -13.72 -1.48 -6.87
CA THR A 94 -14.37 -1.86 -5.60
C THR A 94 -15.78 -1.32 -5.41
N GLY A 95 -16.17 -0.28 -6.16
CA GLY A 95 -17.37 0.51 -5.91
C GLY A 95 -17.25 1.50 -4.74
N VAL A 96 -16.12 1.55 -4.03
CA VAL A 96 -15.90 2.44 -2.88
C VAL A 96 -15.51 3.84 -3.35
N LEU A 97 -16.29 4.84 -2.94
CA LEU A 97 -16.00 6.24 -3.24
C LEU A 97 -15.10 6.84 -2.16
N ILE A 98 -13.89 7.25 -2.55
CA ILE A 98 -12.95 8.03 -1.75
C ILE A 98 -12.59 9.30 -2.52
N LEU A 99 -12.57 10.44 -1.85
CA LEU A 99 -12.21 11.73 -2.43
C LEU A 99 -10.71 12.02 -2.22
N GLU A 100 -10.11 12.77 -3.13
CA GLU A 100 -8.66 13.06 -3.10
C GLU A 100 -8.24 13.77 -1.81
N GLU A 101 -9.08 14.67 -1.28
CA GLU A 101 -8.84 15.39 -0.03
C GLU A 101 -8.78 14.48 1.20
N GLN A 102 -9.29 13.25 1.09
CA GLN A 102 -9.24 12.24 2.15
C GLN A 102 -7.93 11.45 2.14
N LEU A 103 -7.05 11.64 1.14
CA LEU A 103 -5.85 10.83 0.94
C LEU A 103 -4.57 11.53 1.41
N ALA A 104 -3.69 10.75 2.03
CA ALA A 104 -2.31 11.12 2.29
C ALA A 104 -1.36 10.12 1.63
N PRO A 105 -0.36 10.57 0.84
CA PRO A 105 0.65 9.67 0.30
C PRO A 105 1.54 9.17 1.44
N ILE A 106 1.77 7.85 1.49
CA ILE A 106 2.57 7.23 2.55
C ILE A 106 3.79 6.50 2.00
N PHE A 107 3.75 6.04 0.76
CA PHE A 107 4.79 5.19 0.21
C PHE A 107 4.96 5.36 -1.29
N VAL A 108 6.21 5.41 -1.74
CA VAL A 108 6.55 5.26 -3.16
C VAL A 108 7.55 4.13 -3.31
N THR A 109 7.24 3.21 -4.22
CA THR A 109 8.10 2.07 -4.57
C THR A 109 8.18 1.88 -6.08
N LYS A 110 9.08 1.02 -6.55
CA LYS A 110 9.11 0.55 -7.94
C LYS A 110 8.40 -0.78 -8.07
N ASP A 111 7.47 -0.85 -9.02
CA ASP A 111 6.90 -2.10 -9.51
C ASP A 111 7.21 -2.26 -11.01
N GLY A 112 8.22 -3.07 -11.32
CA GLY A 112 8.72 -3.25 -12.67
C GLY A 112 9.16 -1.91 -13.30
N PRO A 113 8.53 -1.46 -14.41
CA PRO A 113 8.83 -0.16 -15.01
C PRO A 113 8.04 0.99 -14.39
N PHE A 114 7.13 0.73 -13.45
CA PHE A 114 6.27 1.74 -12.84
C PHE A 114 6.83 2.21 -11.49
N ASP A 115 6.66 3.50 -11.20
CA ASP A 115 6.69 3.99 -9.82
C ASP A 115 5.25 3.95 -9.28
N PHE A 116 5.07 3.29 -8.14
CA PHE A 116 3.77 3.07 -7.51
C PHE A 116 3.63 3.96 -6.27
N VAL A 117 2.66 4.87 -6.28
CA VAL A 117 2.34 5.75 -5.14
C VAL A 117 1.21 5.13 -4.33
N THR A 118 1.45 4.89 -3.05
CA THR A 118 0.46 4.34 -2.12
C THR A 118 -0.09 5.44 -1.24
N PHE A 119 -1.41 5.49 -1.15
CA PHE A 119 -2.14 6.39 -0.28
C PHE A 119 -2.78 5.66 0.90
N VAL A 120 -3.04 6.39 1.97
CA VAL A 120 -3.89 5.99 3.10
C VAL A 120 -4.96 7.05 3.32
N LEU A 121 -6.01 6.71 4.06
CA LEU A 121 -6.99 7.70 4.52
C LEU A 121 -6.38 8.57 5.61
N LYS A 122 -6.57 9.89 5.52
CA LYS A 122 -6.12 10.86 6.54
C LYS A 122 -6.74 10.60 7.90
N GLU A 123 -8.02 10.21 7.91
CA GLU A 123 -8.79 9.90 9.12
C GLU A 123 -8.49 8.50 9.68
N GLY A 124 -7.60 7.73 9.04
CA GLY A 124 -7.22 6.41 9.50
C GLY A 124 -8.17 5.30 9.04
N LEU A 125 -8.75 4.58 10.00
CA LEU A 125 -9.51 3.35 9.73
C LEU A 125 -10.95 3.65 9.32
N LEU A 126 -11.50 2.84 8.40
CA LEU A 126 -12.93 2.86 8.13
C LEU A 126 -13.72 2.34 9.34
N LEU A 127 -14.76 3.08 9.73
CA LEU A 127 -15.64 2.67 10.83
C LEU A 127 -16.54 1.49 10.45
N GLU A 128 -16.90 1.38 9.17
CA GLU A 128 -17.76 0.34 8.60
C GLU A 128 -17.28 -0.01 7.19
N ARG A 129 -17.47 -1.27 6.80
CA ARG A 129 -17.13 -1.73 5.46
C ARG A 129 -18.24 -1.32 4.48
N PRO A 130 -17.93 -0.52 3.46
CA PRO A 130 -18.89 -0.31 2.36
C PRO A 130 -19.17 -1.63 1.62
N PRO A 131 -20.33 -1.76 0.97
CA PRO A 131 -20.56 -2.86 0.04
C PRO A 131 -19.54 -2.77 -1.10
N LEU A 132 -19.03 -3.93 -1.51
CA LEU A 132 -18.12 -4.03 -2.65
C LEU A 132 -18.96 -4.27 -3.91
N ILE A 133 -18.92 -3.31 -4.83
CA ILE A 133 -19.68 -3.33 -6.08
C ILE A 133 -18.72 -2.96 -7.22
N PRO A 134 -17.82 -3.87 -7.63
CA PRO A 134 -16.92 -3.66 -8.76
C PRO A 134 -17.68 -3.35 -10.06
N GLU A 135 -17.09 -2.52 -10.91
CA GLU A 135 -17.60 -2.30 -12.26
C GLU A 135 -17.45 -3.56 -13.15
N ALA A 136 -18.23 -3.61 -14.23
CA ALA A 136 -18.26 -4.77 -15.12
C ALA A 136 -16.89 -4.97 -15.82
N GLY A 137 -16.30 -6.14 -15.64
CA GLY A 137 -14.99 -6.48 -16.21
C GLY A 137 -13.82 -6.31 -15.25
N GLU A 138 -14.07 -5.83 -14.03
CA GLU A 138 -13.09 -5.79 -12.94
C GLU A 138 -12.92 -7.13 -12.23
N GLY A 139 -11.83 -7.23 -11.46
CA GLY A 139 -11.53 -8.39 -10.63
C GLY A 139 -12.47 -8.53 -9.43
N ASP A 140 -12.36 -9.65 -8.72
CA ASP A 140 -13.07 -9.84 -7.46
C ASP A 140 -12.41 -9.01 -6.35
N CYS A 141 -13.22 -8.45 -5.46
CA CYS A 141 -12.77 -7.66 -4.31
C CYS A 141 -13.21 -8.28 -3.00
N LYS A 142 -12.34 -8.25 -1.99
CA LYS A 142 -12.65 -8.78 -0.66
C LYS A 142 -11.84 -8.10 0.44
N TRP A 143 -12.27 -8.33 1.66
CA TRP A 143 -11.57 -7.91 2.87
C TRP A 143 -10.61 -9.01 3.31
N LEU A 144 -9.31 -8.68 3.42
CA LEU A 144 -8.19 -9.55 3.74
C LEU A 144 -7.75 -9.37 5.19
N THR A 145 -7.30 -10.43 5.85
CA THR A 145 -6.50 -10.27 7.07
C THR A 145 -5.12 -9.70 6.72
N PRO A 146 -4.39 -9.09 7.67
CA PRO A 146 -3.00 -8.69 7.46
C PRO A 146 -2.10 -9.85 7.00
N PHE A 147 -2.37 -11.07 7.47
CA PHE A 147 -1.63 -12.27 7.05
C PHE A 147 -1.93 -12.65 5.59
N GLU A 148 -3.21 -12.68 5.18
CA GLU A 148 -3.59 -12.91 3.78
C GLU A 148 -3.00 -11.84 2.85
N PHE A 149 -2.98 -10.58 3.30
CA PHE A 149 -2.38 -9.49 2.56
C PHE A 149 -0.88 -9.72 2.33
N ILE A 150 -0.09 -9.91 3.40
CA ILE A 150 1.37 -10.05 3.25
C ILE A 150 1.79 -11.34 2.52
N THR A 151 1.00 -12.40 2.60
CA THR A 151 1.27 -13.65 1.87
C THR A 151 0.72 -13.65 0.44
N GLY A 152 -0.07 -12.63 0.08
CA GLY A 152 -0.77 -12.46 -1.19
C GLY A 152 0.13 -12.19 -2.40
N ALA A 153 -0.36 -11.41 -3.37
CA ALA A 153 0.27 -11.26 -4.68
C ALA A 153 1.66 -10.60 -4.65
N PHE A 154 1.87 -9.67 -3.71
CA PHE A 154 3.09 -8.85 -3.63
C PHE A 154 3.74 -8.85 -2.24
N PRO A 155 4.26 -10.00 -1.73
CA PRO A 155 4.77 -10.09 -0.37
C PRO A 155 5.86 -9.07 -0.01
N HIS A 156 6.76 -8.78 -0.96
CA HIS A 156 7.82 -7.78 -0.80
C HIS A 156 7.27 -6.38 -0.56
N TYR A 157 6.40 -5.91 -1.47
CA TYR A 157 5.74 -4.62 -1.35
C TYR A 157 4.86 -4.54 -0.09
N ASN A 158 4.06 -5.57 0.17
CA ASN A 158 3.13 -5.62 1.31
C ASN A 158 3.89 -5.61 2.64
N GLY A 159 5.00 -6.36 2.75
CA GLY A 159 5.85 -6.37 3.95
C GLY A 159 6.48 -5.01 4.23
N LEU A 160 7.01 -4.34 3.19
CA LEU A 160 7.55 -2.98 3.33
C LEU A 160 6.46 -1.99 3.76
N LEU A 161 5.29 -2.04 3.12
CA LEU A 161 4.16 -1.18 3.46
C LEU A 161 3.74 -1.37 4.93
N LEU A 162 3.57 -2.61 5.39
CA LEU A 162 3.16 -2.91 6.77
C LEU A 162 4.14 -2.40 7.83
N LEU A 163 5.45 -2.37 7.51
CA LEU A 163 6.49 -1.83 8.39
C LEU A 163 6.43 -0.30 8.52
N ILE A 164 6.00 0.40 7.49
CA ILE A 164 6.00 1.87 7.46
C ILE A 164 4.66 2.51 7.78
N LEU A 165 3.57 1.72 7.78
CA LEU A 165 2.24 2.24 8.09
C LEU A 165 2.22 2.93 9.47
N PRO A 166 1.40 3.98 9.65
CA PRO A 166 1.19 4.60 10.96
C PRO A 166 0.68 3.60 12.01
N ASP A 167 0.95 3.88 13.29
CA ASP A 167 0.65 2.96 14.40
C ASP A 167 -0.82 2.56 14.50
N ILE A 168 -1.75 3.46 14.16
CA ILE A 168 -3.18 3.18 14.13
C ILE A 168 -3.54 1.96 13.27
N TYR A 169 -2.79 1.71 12.19
CA TYR A 169 -2.96 0.52 11.35
C TYR A 169 -2.25 -0.69 11.96
N LYS A 170 -1.04 -0.47 12.50
CA LYS A 170 -0.20 -1.51 13.09
C LYS A 170 -0.82 -2.15 14.32
N ASP A 171 -1.67 -1.46 15.07
CA ASP A 171 -2.33 -2.01 16.27
C ASP A 171 -3.05 -3.35 16.03
N HIS A 172 -3.48 -3.62 14.80
CA HIS A 172 -4.14 -4.87 14.41
C HIS A 172 -3.21 -6.05 14.18
N TYR A 173 -1.90 -5.82 13.96
CA TYR A 173 -0.95 -6.88 13.60
C TYR A 173 0.41 -6.78 14.28
N LYS A 174 0.74 -5.70 14.98
CA LYS A 174 2.07 -5.46 15.58
C LYS A 174 2.49 -6.51 16.60
N ASN A 175 1.51 -7.18 17.20
CA ASN A 175 1.77 -8.24 18.17
C ASN A 175 1.95 -9.62 17.55
N LYS A 176 1.66 -9.78 16.25
CA LYS A 176 1.80 -11.05 15.52
C LYS A 176 3.26 -11.47 15.44
N VAL A 177 3.50 -12.77 15.57
CA VAL A 177 4.87 -13.31 15.59
C VAL A 177 5.58 -13.04 14.27
N TRP A 178 4.88 -13.20 13.15
CA TRP A 178 5.43 -12.93 11.82
C TRP A 178 5.79 -11.45 11.63
N TYR A 179 4.98 -10.54 12.17
CA TYR A 179 5.25 -9.10 12.07
C TYR A 179 6.48 -8.74 12.91
N LYS A 180 6.55 -9.19 14.17
CA LYS A 180 7.72 -8.97 15.03
C LYS A 180 9.00 -9.52 14.41
N LYS A 181 8.91 -10.63 13.67
CA LYS A 181 10.05 -11.16 12.92
C LYS A 181 10.50 -10.20 11.82
N LEU A 182 9.59 -9.67 11.02
CA LEU A 182 9.89 -8.69 9.97
C LEU A 182 10.43 -7.38 10.56
N GLU A 183 9.78 -6.86 11.59
CA GLU A 183 10.19 -5.65 12.29
C GLU A 183 11.60 -5.81 12.88
N GLY A 184 11.90 -6.96 13.49
CA GLY A 184 13.23 -7.26 14.03
C GLY A 184 14.32 -7.43 12.97
N LEU A 185 13.98 -7.73 11.71
CA LEU A 185 14.94 -7.67 10.60
C LEU A 185 15.26 -6.22 10.20
N GLY A 186 14.32 -5.30 10.42
CA GLY A 186 14.41 -3.90 10.05
C GLY A 186 14.15 -3.66 8.55
N PHE A 187 13.71 -2.44 8.24
CA PHE A 187 13.36 -2.01 6.88
C PHE A 187 14.49 -2.29 5.88
N ASP A 188 15.73 -1.99 6.26
CA ASP A 188 16.89 -2.14 5.39
C ASP A 188 17.20 -3.57 4.97
N ARG A 189 16.88 -4.54 5.83
CA ARG A 189 17.01 -5.96 5.46
C ARG A 189 15.84 -6.38 4.58
N VAL A 190 14.61 -6.03 4.97
CA VAL A 190 13.38 -6.42 4.28
C VAL A 190 13.35 -5.89 2.85
N GLN A 191 13.84 -4.67 2.60
CA GLN A 191 13.90 -4.10 1.24
C GLN A 191 14.78 -4.90 0.28
N THR A 192 15.75 -5.68 0.79
CA THR A 192 16.65 -6.51 -0.02
C THR A 192 16.14 -7.92 -0.26
N MET A 193 15.04 -8.31 0.40
CA MET A 193 14.44 -9.63 0.25
C MET A 193 13.58 -9.70 -1.02
N SER A 194 13.41 -10.90 -1.55
CA SER A 194 12.49 -11.20 -2.63
C SER A 194 11.08 -11.49 -2.12
N ASN A 195 10.08 -11.48 -3.02
CA ASN A 195 8.72 -11.93 -2.70
C ASN A 195 8.70 -13.33 -2.06
N GLU A 196 9.52 -14.26 -2.56
CA GLU A 196 9.54 -15.64 -2.07
C GLU A 196 10.18 -15.75 -0.68
N GLU A 197 11.25 -14.99 -0.41
CA GLU A 197 11.87 -14.95 0.92
C GLU A 197 10.90 -14.39 1.97
N ILE A 198 10.16 -13.32 1.67
CA ILE A 198 9.15 -12.79 2.62
C ILE A 198 8.01 -13.79 2.79
N ARG A 199 7.47 -14.34 1.69
CA ARG A 199 6.36 -15.29 1.75
C ARG A 199 6.74 -16.53 2.56
N SER A 200 7.91 -17.09 2.32
CA SER A 200 8.40 -18.27 3.06
C SER A 200 8.56 -17.95 4.54
N LEU A 201 9.25 -16.86 4.89
CA LEU A 201 9.44 -16.41 6.27
C LEU A 201 8.11 -16.27 7.03
N VAL A 202 7.11 -15.62 6.41
CA VAL A 202 5.82 -15.38 7.07
C VAL A 202 4.97 -16.63 7.14
N THR A 203 4.94 -17.44 6.08
CA THR A 203 4.12 -18.66 6.01
C THR A 203 4.65 -19.76 6.95
N GLU A 204 5.97 -19.87 7.13
CA GLU A 204 6.58 -20.78 8.09
C GLU A 204 6.16 -20.48 9.54
N ILE A 205 5.93 -19.20 9.86
CA ILE A 205 5.48 -18.76 11.19
C ILE A 205 3.96 -18.94 11.35
N GLY A 206 3.20 -18.66 10.29
CA GLY A 206 1.74 -18.72 10.28
C GLY A 206 1.07 -17.52 10.97
N ASP A 207 -0.28 -17.49 10.94
CA ASP A 207 -1.10 -16.41 11.53
C ASP A 207 -1.39 -16.62 13.02
N GLN A 208 -0.32 -16.81 13.82
CA GLN A 208 -0.40 -16.90 15.27
C GLN A 208 -0.38 -15.50 15.89
#